data_AF-A0A8T4YNC5-F1
#
_entry.id   AF-A0A8T4YNC5-F1
#
_cell.length_a   1.000
_cell.length_b   1.000
_cell.length_c   1.000
_cell.angle_alpha   90.00
_cell.angle_beta   90.00
_cell.angle_gamma   90.00
#
_symmetry.space_group_name_H-M   'P 1'
#
loop_
_entity.id
_entity.type
_entity.pdbx_description
1 polymer ?
#
loop_
_entity_poly.entity_id
_entity_poly.type
_entity_poly.pdbx_seq_one_letter_code
_entity_poly.pdbx_strand_id
1 'polypeptide(L)'
;MSVLKESSLYEESLKPLREASAILNLESNVVEAIANPERVLIVSIPVKMDNGKVKTFTGYRVQHNTARGPAKGGIRYHPSVCLDEVKSLAFWMSIKNAVVGIPYGGGKGGITCNPKEMSQNELERLTRGYAAAIAKFVGPDIDIPAPDVGTNAQIMGWFADEYYKITGKYEPGIITSKPLSIGGSVGREPATGRGGFFVTIEAAKTFDIPLKGARVSIQGYGNVAQPIAQYLHEIGCKIVAVSDSVGGAYNPDGMHPLKLAEHKEKTRSVKGFPGSKEISTTDPLTIDC
;
A
#
# COMPACT_ATOMS: atom_id res chain seq x y z
N MET A 1 -34.04 -9.22 -19.24
CA MET A 1 -32.83 -8.51 -19.71
C MET A 1 -31.84 -8.49 -18.57
N SER A 2 -30.88 -9.43 -18.56
CA SER A 2 -29.79 -9.41 -17.58
C SER A 2 -28.82 -8.31 -17.99
N VAL A 3 -28.81 -7.22 -17.24
CA VAL A 3 -27.68 -6.29 -17.29
C VAL A 3 -26.46 -7.12 -16.89
N LEU A 4 -25.51 -7.30 -17.80
CA LEU A 4 -24.20 -7.87 -17.48
C LEU A 4 -23.64 -7.01 -16.35
N LYS A 5 -23.67 -7.54 -15.13
CA LYS A 5 -23.17 -6.85 -13.94
C LYS A 5 -21.66 -6.83 -14.12
N GLU A 6 -21.09 -5.64 -14.33
CA GLU A 6 -19.63 -5.48 -14.28
C GLU A 6 -19.12 -6.14 -12.99
N SER A 7 -18.15 -7.03 -13.14
CA SER A 7 -17.52 -7.74 -12.02
C SER A 7 -16.91 -6.72 -11.07
N SER A 8 -17.21 -6.82 -9.78
CA SER A 8 -16.64 -5.90 -8.79
C SER A 8 -15.13 -6.14 -8.66
N LEU A 9 -14.37 -5.13 -8.23
CA LEU A 9 -12.93 -5.26 -7.93
C LEU A 9 -12.67 -6.42 -6.95
N TYR A 10 -13.59 -6.64 -6.01
CA TYR A 10 -13.50 -7.76 -5.08
C TYR A 10 -13.70 -9.10 -5.77
N GLU A 11 -14.72 -9.23 -6.63
CA GLU A 11 -14.94 -10.47 -7.39
C GLU A 11 -13.77 -10.81 -8.32
N GLU A 12 -13.15 -9.79 -8.93
CA GLU A 12 -11.91 -9.96 -9.69
C GLU A 12 -10.76 -10.49 -8.82
N SER A 13 -10.63 -9.98 -7.60
CA SER A 13 -9.60 -10.43 -6.64
C SER A 13 -9.80 -11.87 -6.18
N LEU A 14 -11.02 -12.43 -6.28
CA LEU A 14 -11.33 -13.80 -5.91
C LEU A 14 -11.06 -14.82 -7.04
N LYS A 15 -10.78 -14.40 -8.28
CA LYS A 15 -10.48 -15.35 -9.37
C LYS A 15 -9.27 -16.25 -9.05
N PRO A 16 -8.12 -15.72 -8.58
CA PRO A 16 -6.98 -16.56 -8.20
C PRO A 16 -7.26 -17.49 -7.02
N LEU A 17 -8.18 -17.12 -6.12
CA LEU A 17 -8.64 -18.03 -5.05
C LEU A 17 -9.33 -19.25 -5.66
N ARG A 18 -10.26 -19.04 -6.60
CA ARG A 18 -11.00 -20.13 -7.24
C ARG A 18 -10.06 -21.06 -8.03
N GLU A 19 -9.12 -20.49 -8.77
CA GLU A 19 -8.09 -21.24 -9.50
C GLU A 19 -7.22 -22.08 -8.57
N ALA A 20 -6.66 -21.46 -7.52
CA ALA A 20 -5.84 -22.18 -6.54
C ALA A 20 -6.64 -23.25 -5.79
N SER A 21 -7.90 -22.97 -5.47
CA SER A 21 -8.78 -23.92 -4.78
C SER A 21 -9.07 -25.16 -5.63
N ALA A 22 -9.25 -25.00 -6.94
CA ALA A 22 -9.42 -26.11 -7.87
C ALA A 22 -8.15 -26.98 -7.95
N ILE A 23 -6.97 -26.36 -8.02
CA ILE A 23 -5.68 -27.08 -8.04
C ILE A 23 -5.49 -27.90 -6.74
N LEU A 24 -5.87 -27.33 -5.60
CA LEU A 24 -5.73 -27.93 -4.28
C LEU A 24 -6.87 -28.89 -3.91
N ASN A 25 -7.91 -29.02 -4.75
CA ASN A 25 -9.14 -29.75 -4.46
C ASN A 25 -9.77 -29.37 -3.11
N LEU A 26 -9.84 -28.07 -2.81
CA LEU A 26 -10.45 -27.59 -1.57
C LEU A 26 -11.96 -27.82 -1.59
N GLU A 27 -12.52 -28.19 -0.43
CA GLU A 27 -13.95 -28.27 -0.24
C GLU A 27 -14.62 -26.90 -0.45
N SER A 28 -15.83 -26.89 -1.01
CA SER A 28 -16.54 -25.66 -1.36
C SER A 28 -16.87 -24.77 -0.17
N ASN A 29 -17.13 -25.36 1.00
CA ASN A 29 -17.31 -24.65 2.28
C ASN A 29 -16.06 -23.85 2.70
N VAL A 30 -14.85 -24.37 2.46
CA VAL A 30 -13.59 -23.70 2.77
C VAL A 30 -13.38 -22.52 1.83
N VAL A 31 -13.64 -22.73 0.53
CA VAL A 31 -13.54 -21.66 -0.47
C VAL A 31 -14.52 -20.53 -0.15
N GLU A 32 -15.76 -20.87 0.20
CA GLU A 32 -16.79 -19.90 0.60
C GLU A 32 -16.38 -19.11 1.84
N ALA A 33 -15.79 -19.77 2.85
CA ALA A 33 -15.30 -19.09 4.04
C ALA A 33 -14.13 -18.13 3.75
N ILE A 34 -13.22 -18.48 2.83
CA ILE A 34 -12.11 -17.61 2.43
C ILE A 34 -12.59 -16.46 1.52
N ALA A 35 -13.62 -16.69 0.71
CA ALA A 35 -14.15 -15.70 -0.24
C ALA A 35 -14.94 -14.56 0.43
N ASN A 36 -15.26 -14.66 1.72
CA ASN A 36 -16.06 -13.69 2.45
C ASN A 36 -15.25 -13.07 3.60
N PRO A 37 -15.21 -11.72 3.72
CA PRO A 37 -14.53 -11.09 4.85
C PRO A 37 -15.29 -11.33 6.16
N GLU A 38 -14.55 -11.65 7.23
CA GLU A 38 -15.11 -11.83 8.58
C GLU A 38 -15.81 -10.57 9.11
N ARG A 39 -15.30 -9.38 8.76
CA ARG A 39 -15.87 -8.11 9.23
C ARG A 39 -15.64 -6.97 8.24
N VAL A 40 -16.69 -6.18 8.06
CA VAL A 40 -16.65 -4.90 7.34
C VAL A 40 -17.19 -3.81 8.26
N LEU A 41 -16.36 -2.83 8.57
CA LEU A 41 -16.73 -1.64 9.33
C LEU A 41 -16.69 -0.42 8.42
N ILE A 42 -17.80 0.33 8.38
CA ILE A 42 -17.91 1.62 7.69
C ILE A 42 -18.22 2.67 8.76
N VAL A 43 -17.44 3.75 8.79
CA VAL A 43 -17.56 4.80 9.80
C VAL A 43 -17.71 6.17 9.16
N SER A 44 -18.46 7.03 9.83
CA SER A 44 -18.61 8.45 9.49
C SER A 44 -17.66 9.27 10.37
N ILE A 45 -16.84 10.12 9.76
CA ILE A 45 -15.79 10.87 10.44
C ILE A 45 -16.03 12.38 10.19
N PRO A 46 -16.79 13.07 11.05
CA PRO A 46 -16.98 14.51 10.94
C PRO A 46 -15.69 15.24 11.34
N VAL A 47 -15.20 16.12 10.46
CA VAL A 47 -13.99 16.92 10.68
C VAL A 47 -14.33 18.40 10.49
N LYS A 48 -13.98 19.22 11.47
CA LYS A 48 -13.97 20.68 11.32
C LYS A 48 -12.78 21.07 10.44
N MET A 49 -13.05 21.60 9.26
CA MET A 49 -12.05 22.08 8.31
C MET A 49 -11.49 23.43 8.76
N ASP A 50 -10.34 23.84 8.22
CA ASP A 50 -9.70 25.10 8.60
C ASP A 50 -10.54 26.33 8.23
N ASN A 51 -11.41 26.21 7.22
CA ASN A 51 -12.40 27.22 6.87
C ASN A 51 -13.61 27.30 7.83
N GLY A 52 -13.61 26.52 8.92
CA GLY A 52 -14.65 26.48 9.93
C GLY A 52 -15.85 25.58 9.62
N LYS A 53 -16.02 25.12 8.37
CA LYS A 53 -17.10 24.19 8.00
C LYS A 53 -16.80 22.78 8.47
N VAL A 54 -17.84 21.99 8.75
CA VAL A 54 -17.70 20.56 9.00
C VAL A 54 -17.82 19.81 7.68
N LYS A 55 -16.86 18.92 7.40
CA LYS A 55 -16.93 17.95 6.31
C LYS A 55 -16.90 16.55 6.91
N THR A 56 -17.80 15.69 6.46
CA THR A 56 -17.86 14.30 6.89
C THR A 56 -17.15 13.42 5.87
N PHE A 57 -16.25 12.57 6.34
CA PHE A 57 -15.52 11.61 5.52
C PHE A 57 -15.98 10.18 5.83
N THR A 58 -15.98 9.32 4.81
CA THR A 58 -16.26 7.89 4.99
C THR A 58 -14.95 7.15 5.22
N GLY A 59 -14.87 6.44 6.33
CA GLY A 59 -13.79 5.51 6.65
C GLY A 59 -14.24 4.06 6.56
N TYR A 60 -13.30 3.18 6.22
CA TYR A 60 -13.50 1.74 6.13
C TYR A 60 -12.45 1.01 6.96
N ARG A 61 -12.82 -0.09 7.60
CA ARG A 61 -11.89 -1.10 8.11
C ARG A 61 -12.46 -2.49 7.82
N VAL A 62 -11.76 -3.27 7.00
CA VAL A 62 -12.13 -4.64 6.65
C VAL A 62 -11.14 -5.59 7.31
N GLN A 63 -11.65 -6.57 8.04
CA GLN A 63 -10.89 -7.71 8.54
C GLN A 63 -11.37 -8.91 7.74
N HIS A 64 -10.49 -9.39 6.86
CA HIS A 64 -10.87 -10.38 5.88
C HIS A 64 -10.84 -11.79 6.45
N ASN A 65 -9.72 -12.19 7.02
CA ASN A 65 -9.56 -13.50 7.64
C ASN A 65 -8.57 -13.38 8.80
N THR A 66 -8.87 -13.98 9.95
CA THR A 66 -8.03 -13.97 11.17
C THR A 66 -7.66 -15.39 11.64
N ALA A 67 -7.88 -16.41 10.81
CA ALA A 67 -7.62 -17.80 11.18
C ALA A 67 -6.14 -18.09 11.55
N ARG A 68 -5.19 -17.30 11.04
CA ARG A 68 -3.75 -17.43 11.33
C ARG A 68 -3.22 -16.47 12.41
N GLY A 69 -4.08 -15.60 12.95
CA GLY A 69 -3.71 -14.57 13.92
C GLY A 69 -4.39 -13.23 13.66
N PRO A 70 -3.99 -12.17 14.38
CA PRO A 70 -4.58 -10.84 14.29
C PRO A 70 -4.61 -10.30 12.85
N ALA A 71 -5.61 -9.49 12.52
CA ALA A 71 -5.66 -8.86 11.20
C ALA A 71 -4.48 -7.89 11.02
N LYS A 72 -3.89 -7.84 9.83
CA LYS A 72 -2.80 -6.93 9.52
C LYS A 72 -2.99 -6.28 8.17
N GLY A 73 -2.88 -4.95 8.15
CA GLY A 73 -2.69 -4.22 6.90
C GLY A 73 -3.00 -2.73 6.95
N GLY A 74 -2.58 -2.06 5.89
CA GLY A 74 -2.44 -0.60 5.85
C GLY A 74 -3.74 0.20 5.80
N ILE A 75 -3.64 1.50 6.03
CA ILE A 75 -4.72 2.49 5.90
C ILE A 75 -4.40 3.39 4.70
N ARG A 76 -5.31 3.46 3.73
CA ARG A 76 -5.15 4.26 2.51
C ARG A 76 -5.96 5.56 2.55
N TYR A 77 -5.34 6.69 2.26
CA TYR A 77 -6.01 7.98 2.05
C TYR A 77 -5.97 8.32 0.57
N HIS A 78 -7.09 8.18 -0.13
CA HIS A 78 -7.18 8.47 -1.56
C HIS A 78 -8.63 8.80 -1.97
N PRO A 79 -8.85 9.74 -2.93
CA PRO A 79 -10.19 10.17 -3.32
C PRO A 79 -11.06 9.05 -3.91
N SER A 80 -10.44 8.03 -4.51
CA SER A 80 -11.15 6.89 -5.12
C SER A 80 -11.42 5.72 -4.15
N VAL A 81 -10.97 5.80 -2.89
CA VAL A 81 -11.18 4.70 -1.93
C VAL A 81 -12.68 4.39 -1.80
N CYS A 82 -13.02 3.13 -2.02
CA CYS A 82 -14.36 2.59 -1.85
C CYS A 82 -14.31 1.25 -1.09
N LEU A 83 -15.47 0.77 -0.63
CA LEU A 83 -15.54 -0.48 0.13
C LEU A 83 -14.95 -1.67 -0.64
N ASP A 84 -15.26 -1.77 -1.93
CA ASP A 84 -14.88 -2.91 -2.77
C ASP A 84 -13.36 -3.00 -2.96
N GLU A 85 -12.68 -1.85 -3.13
CA GLU A 85 -11.21 -1.76 -3.11
C GLU A 85 -10.64 -2.21 -1.76
N VAL A 86 -11.21 -1.75 -0.64
CA VAL A 86 -10.70 -2.09 0.70
C VAL A 86 -10.88 -3.59 1.00
N LYS A 87 -12.00 -4.20 0.58
CA LYS A 87 -12.20 -5.67 0.65
C LYS A 87 -11.14 -6.42 -0.14
N SER A 88 -10.90 -5.99 -1.39
CA SER A 88 -9.90 -6.57 -2.29
C SER A 88 -8.51 -6.56 -1.66
N LEU A 89 -8.10 -5.39 -1.14
CA LEU A 89 -6.80 -5.24 -0.50
C LEU A 89 -6.69 -6.01 0.83
N ALA A 90 -7.78 -6.19 1.59
CA ALA A 90 -7.77 -7.01 2.80
C ALA A 90 -7.66 -8.51 2.49
N PHE A 91 -8.31 -8.99 1.43
CA PHE A 91 -8.11 -10.34 0.88
C PHE A 91 -6.64 -10.56 0.52
N TRP A 92 -6.05 -9.65 -0.27
CA TRP A 92 -4.63 -9.75 -0.65
C TRP A 92 -3.68 -9.71 0.54
N MET A 93 -4.02 -9.01 1.62
CA MET A 93 -3.26 -9.08 2.86
C MET A 93 -3.33 -10.46 3.53
N SER A 94 -4.48 -11.12 3.51
CA SER A 94 -4.64 -12.49 4.04
C SER A 94 -3.74 -13.46 3.28
N ILE A 95 -3.82 -13.42 1.94
CA ILE A 95 -3.02 -14.29 1.06
C ILE A 95 -1.53 -13.99 1.23
N LYS A 96 -1.13 -12.72 1.17
CA LYS A 96 0.28 -12.33 1.29
C LYS A 96 0.88 -12.81 2.61
N ASN A 97 0.20 -12.55 3.74
CA ASN A 97 0.71 -12.93 5.06
C ASN A 97 0.83 -14.46 5.19
N ALA A 98 -0.13 -15.20 4.64
CA ALA A 98 -0.09 -16.66 4.62
C ALA A 98 1.07 -17.21 3.77
N VAL A 99 1.29 -16.66 2.58
CA VAL A 99 2.36 -17.07 1.65
C VAL A 99 3.75 -16.84 2.26
N VAL A 100 3.97 -15.71 2.93
CA VAL A 100 5.26 -15.41 3.57
C VAL A 100 5.39 -15.99 4.99
N GLY A 101 4.41 -16.76 5.47
CA GLY A 101 4.49 -17.49 6.73
C GLY A 101 4.42 -16.64 8.01
N ILE A 102 3.91 -15.41 7.93
CA ILE A 102 3.79 -14.52 9.11
C ILE A 102 2.47 -14.83 9.84
N PRO A 103 2.44 -14.87 11.19
CA PRO A 103 1.25 -15.23 11.99
C PRO A 103 0.22 -14.07 12.05
N TYR A 104 -0.22 -13.61 10.89
CA TYR A 104 -1.25 -12.59 10.75
C TYR A 104 -2.32 -13.02 9.76
N GLY A 105 -3.55 -12.65 10.08
CA GLY A 105 -4.64 -12.56 9.14
C GLY A 105 -4.50 -11.38 8.17
N GLY A 106 -5.54 -11.09 7.39
CA GLY A 106 -5.58 -9.95 6.48
C GLY A 106 -6.54 -8.86 6.95
N GLY A 107 -6.05 -7.63 6.98
CA GLY A 107 -6.88 -6.45 7.22
C GLY A 107 -6.54 -5.31 6.27
N LYS A 108 -7.47 -4.39 6.06
CA LYS A 108 -7.22 -3.14 5.34
C LYS A 108 -8.14 -2.04 5.83
N GLY A 109 -7.62 -0.82 5.89
CA GLY A 109 -8.41 0.37 6.12
C GLY A 109 -8.28 1.36 4.97
N GLY A 110 -9.22 2.30 4.91
CA GLY A 110 -9.12 3.41 3.98
C GLY A 110 -10.08 4.54 4.34
N ILE A 111 -9.75 5.74 3.88
CA ILE A 111 -10.62 6.91 3.98
C ILE A 111 -10.73 7.53 2.58
N THR A 112 -11.95 7.83 2.15
CA THR A 112 -12.22 8.53 0.90
C THR A 112 -11.88 10.02 1.06
N CYS A 113 -10.62 10.40 0.87
CA CYS A 113 -10.14 11.78 0.99
C CYS A 113 -8.96 12.07 0.03
N ASN A 114 -8.78 13.35 -0.34
CA ASN A 114 -7.58 13.78 -1.05
C ASN A 114 -6.60 14.47 -0.07
N PRO A 115 -5.56 13.78 0.42
CA PRO A 115 -4.64 14.37 1.39
C PRO A 115 -3.80 15.53 0.81
N LYS A 116 -3.73 15.69 -0.51
CA LYS A 116 -3.00 16.79 -1.16
C LYS A 116 -3.75 18.13 -1.08
N GLU A 117 -5.04 18.11 -0.81
CA GLU A 117 -5.90 19.30 -0.68
C GLU A 117 -6.16 19.67 0.78
N MET A 118 -5.57 18.94 1.73
CA MET A 118 -5.82 19.10 3.15
C MET A 118 -4.59 19.69 3.85
N SER A 119 -4.82 20.54 4.84
CA SER A 119 -3.75 20.99 5.72
C SER A 119 -3.29 19.86 6.64
N GLN A 120 -2.11 20.01 7.25
CA GLN A 120 -1.62 19.07 8.25
C GLN A 120 -2.59 18.95 9.44
N ASN A 121 -3.19 20.07 9.87
CA ASN A 121 -4.12 20.08 10.99
C ASN A 121 -5.43 19.36 10.64
N GLU A 122 -5.91 19.49 9.40
CA GLU A 122 -7.07 18.76 8.91
C GLU A 122 -6.80 17.25 8.81
N LEU A 123 -5.61 16.87 8.33
CA LEU A 123 -5.18 15.47 8.29
C LEU A 123 -5.04 14.84 9.67
N GLU A 124 -4.51 15.59 10.64
CA GLU A 124 -4.44 15.13 12.02
C GLU A 124 -5.84 14.89 12.59
N ARG A 125 -6.76 15.87 12.47
CA ARG A 125 -8.13 15.72 12.96
C ARG A 125 -8.87 14.56 12.29
N LEU A 126 -8.69 14.39 10.98
CA LEU A 126 -9.25 13.24 10.25
C LEU A 126 -8.70 11.91 10.78
N THR A 127 -7.39 11.82 10.98
CA THR A 127 -6.72 10.60 11.44
C THR A 127 -7.16 10.24 12.85
N ARG A 128 -7.27 11.22 13.76
CA ARG A 128 -7.76 11.02 15.12
C ARG A 128 -9.22 10.58 15.13
N GLY A 129 -10.07 11.25 14.35
CA GLY A 129 -11.47 10.85 14.19
C GLY A 129 -11.63 9.42 13.68
N TYR A 130 -10.81 8.99 12.72
CA TYR A 130 -10.79 7.62 12.24
C TYR A 130 -10.31 6.62 13.31
N ALA A 131 -9.22 6.92 14.00
CA ALA A 131 -8.70 6.08 15.09
C ALA A 131 -9.76 5.87 16.17
N ALA A 132 -10.46 6.95 16.56
CA ALA A 132 -11.54 6.88 17.53
C ALA A 132 -12.71 6.02 17.06
N ALA A 133 -13.12 6.16 15.79
CA ALA A 133 -14.23 5.42 15.23
C ALA A 133 -13.98 3.90 15.14
N ILE A 134 -12.71 3.46 15.04
CA ILE A 134 -12.37 2.05 14.90
C ILE A 134 -11.70 1.43 16.15
N ALA A 135 -11.43 2.22 17.20
CA ALA A 135 -10.63 1.80 18.36
C ALA A 135 -11.08 0.48 19.02
N LYS A 136 -12.39 0.21 19.06
CA LYS A 136 -12.92 -1.04 19.64
C LYS A 136 -12.65 -2.30 18.82
N PHE A 137 -12.24 -2.14 17.56
CA PHE A 137 -12.05 -3.23 16.60
C PHE A 137 -10.57 -3.45 16.26
N VAL A 138 -9.68 -2.63 16.80
CA VAL A 138 -8.22 -2.72 16.61
C VAL A 138 -7.51 -2.88 17.94
N GLY A 139 -6.34 -3.51 17.90
CA GLY A 139 -5.59 -3.92 19.09
C GLY A 139 -4.34 -4.69 18.70
N PRO A 140 -3.29 -4.71 19.54
CA PRO A 140 -2.04 -5.41 19.26
C PRO A 140 -2.25 -6.92 19.01
N ASP A 141 -3.31 -7.51 19.58
CA ASP A 141 -3.68 -8.92 19.43
C ASP A 141 -5.01 -9.11 18.66
N ILE A 142 -5.51 -8.06 18.00
CA ILE A 142 -6.82 -8.07 17.30
C ILE A 142 -6.63 -7.69 15.84
N ASP A 143 -6.15 -6.46 15.60
CA ASP A 143 -5.97 -5.90 14.28
C ASP A 143 -4.98 -4.73 14.36
N ILE A 144 -3.89 -4.81 13.59
CA ILE A 144 -2.74 -3.91 13.67
C ILE A 144 -2.61 -3.16 12.33
N PRO A 145 -3.05 -1.89 12.26
CA PRO A 145 -2.91 -1.11 11.04
C PRO A 145 -1.44 -0.82 10.65
N ALA A 146 -1.26 -0.22 9.47
CA ALA A 146 0.02 0.21 8.93
C ALA A 146 -0.17 1.37 7.94
N PRO A 147 0.92 1.96 7.41
CA PRO A 147 0.79 2.87 6.29
C PRO A 147 0.37 2.16 5.01
N ASP A 148 -0.34 2.90 4.18
CA ASP A 148 -0.55 2.65 2.75
C ASP A 148 -0.51 4.00 1.98
N VAL A 149 -0.97 4.01 0.71
CA VAL A 149 -1.00 5.21 -0.14
C VAL A 149 -1.67 6.37 0.59
N GLY A 150 -1.04 7.55 0.57
CA GLY A 150 -1.55 8.76 1.21
C GLY A 150 -1.33 8.83 2.72
N THR A 151 -0.64 7.85 3.32
CA THR A 151 -0.29 7.85 4.76
C THR A 151 1.21 7.59 4.96
N ASN A 152 1.71 7.91 6.14
CA ASN A 152 3.14 7.82 6.48
C ASN A 152 3.33 7.65 7.99
N ALA A 153 4.58 7.71 8.47
CA ALA A 153 4.90 7.58 9.88
C ALA A 153 4.18 8.61 10.77
N GLN A 154 4.00 9.85 10.31
CA GLN A 154 3.27 10.87 11.07
C GLN A 154 1.80 10.46 11.30
N ILE A 155 1.12 9.99 10.26
CA ILE A 155 -0.25 9.46 10.38
C ILE A 155 -0.32 8.30 11.38
N MET A 156 0.68 7.40 11.36
CA MET A 156 0.73 6.29 12.32
C MET A 156 0.93 6.78 13.75
N GLY A 157 1.71 7.84 13.94
CA GLY A 157 1.93 8.46 15.25
C GLY A 157 0.65 9.09 15.81
N TRP A 158 -0.09 9.85 15.00
CA TRP A 158 -1.38 10.41 15.40
C TRP A 158 -2.40 9.33 15.74
N PHE A 159 -2.46 8.26 14.94
CA PHE A 159 -3.34 7.13 15.22
C PHE A 159 -3.01 6.47 16.56
N ALA A 160 -1.72 6.19 16.81
CA ALA A 160 -1.28 5.56 18.04
C ALA A 160 -1.60 6.42 19.27
N ASP A 161 -1.28 7.72 19.21
CA ASP A 161 -1.56 8.66 20.29
C ASP A 161 -3.06 8.76 20.61
N GLU A 162 -3.92 8.84 19.59
CA GLU A 162 -5.36 8.87 19.79
C GLU A 162 -5.88 7.56 20.40
N TYR A 163 -5.38 6.42 19.93
CA TYR A 163 -5.73 5.12 20.48
C TYR A 163 -5.37 5.01 21.98
N TYR A 164 -4.19 5.49 22.37
CA TYR A 164 -3.77 5.49 23.78
C TYR A 164 -4.67 6.36 24.65
N LYS A 165 -5.07 7.54 24.16
CA LYS A 165 -5.99 8.44 24.87
C LYS A 165 -7.33 7.78 25.11
N ILE A 166 -7.87 7.06 24.13
CA ILE A 166 -9.19 6.43 24.20
C ILE A 166 -9.16 5.20 25.11
N THR A 167 -8.11 4.40 25.03
CA THR A 167 -8.00 3.15 25.80
C THR A 167 -7.43 3.35 27.20
N GLY A 168 -6.78 4.48 27.45
CA GLY A 168 -6.04 4.75 28.69
C GLY A 168 -4.78 3.89 28.84
N LYS A 169 -4.30 3.25 27.77
CA LYS A 169 -3.17 2.31 27.78
C LYS A 169 -2.13 2.69 26.75
N TYR A 170 -0.85 2.56 27.13
CA TYR A 170 0.25 2.66 26.17
C TYR A 170 0.51 1.31 25.51
N GLU A 171 0.08 1.17 24.26
CA GLU A 171 0.17 -0.10 23.50
C GLU A 171 0.99 0.10 22.22
N PRO A 172 2.33 0.08 22.29
CA PRO A 172 3.20 0.38 21.14
C PRO A 172 2.99 -0.57 19.96
N GLY A 173 2.40 -1.74 20.19
CA GLY A 173 2.05 -2.72 19.15
C GLY A 173 0.82 -2.38 18.32
N ILE A 174 0.02 -1.36 18.66
CA ILE A 174 -1.26 -1.07 17.97
C ILE A 174 -1.10 -0.77 16.48
N ILE A 175 0.02 -0.16 16.08
CA ILE A 175 0.25 0.24 14.70
C ILE A 175 1.74 0.16 14.35
N THR A 176 2.03 -0.33 13.15
CA THR A 176 3.41 -0.46 12.64
C THR A 176 3.87 0.77 11.85
N SER A 177 5.17 0.91 11.64
CA SER A 177 5.78 2.03 10.89
C SER A 177 5.54 3.42 11.51
N LYS A 178 5.49 3.47 12.85
CA LYS A 178 5.50 4.73 13.59
C LYS A 178 6.84 5.47 13.40
N PRO A 179 6.95 6.76 13.74
CA PRO A 179 8.22 7.45 13.83
C PRO A 179 9.19 6.74 14.78
N LEU A 180 10.50 6.83 14.50
CA LEU A 180 11.52 6.15 15.32
C LEU A 180 11.45 6.57 16.79
N SER A 181 11.17 7.85 17.05
CA SER A 181 11.03 8.42 18.40
C SER A 181 9.93 7.78 19.25
N ILE A 182 8.98 7.05 18.66
CA ILE A 182 7.89 6.40 19.38
C ILE A 182 7.77 4.90 19.06
N GLY A 183 8.90 4.24 18.77
CA GLY A 183 8.95 2.78 18.54
C GLY A 183 8.73 2.37 17.08
N GLY A 184 9.16 3.21 16.14
CA GLY A 184 9.37 2.83 14.75
C GLY A 184 10.56 1.89 14.56
N SER A 185 10.64 1.22 13.40
CA SER A 185 11.77 0.35 13.06
C SER A 185 12.59 0.97 11.92
N VAL A 186 13.91 1.02 12.10
CA VAL A 186 14.88 1.67 11.18
C VAL A 186 14.79 1.10 9.76
N GLY A 187 14.65 -0.22 9.61
CA GLY A 187 14.62 -0.87 8.31
C GLY A 187 13.27 -0.79 7.59
N ARG A 188 12.23 -0.20 8.21
CA ARG A 188 10.85 -0.36 7.74
C ARG A 188 10.56 0.37 6.43
N GLU A 189 11.14 1.55 6.25
CA GLU A 189 10.90 2.40 5.09
C GLU A 189 11.34 1.75 3.76
N PRO A 190 12.59 1.24 3.62
CA PRO A 190 13.02 0.55 2.40
C PRO A 190 12.52 -0.90 2.30
N ALA A 191 11.94 -1.49 3.36
CA ALA A 191 11.66 -2.93 3.44
C ALA A 191 10.86 -3.48 2.26
N THR A 192 9.82 -2.77 1.80
CA THR A 192 8.99 -3.24 0.68
C THR A 192 9.78 -3.23 -0.63
N GLY A 193 10.55 -2.18 -0.89
CA GLY A 193 11.40 -2.10 -2.08
C GLY A 193 12.55 -3.11 -2.04
N ARG A 194 13.15 -3.31 -0.87
CA ARG A 194 14.17 -4.34 -0.66
C ARG A 194 13.63 -5.76 -0.89
N GLY A 195 12.41 -6.04 -0.45
CA GLY A 195 11.72 -7.30 -0.76
C GLY A 195 11.49 -7.48 -2.26
N GLY A 196 11.02 -6.44 -2.95
CA GLY A 196 10.87 -6.45 -4.41
C GLY A 196 12.18 -6.77 -5.13
N PHE A 197 13.28 -6.11 -4.73
CA PHE A 197 14.61 -6.39 -5.24
C PHE A 197 15.04 -7.86 -5.06
N PHE A 198 14.86 -8.42 -3.86
CA PHE A 198 15.23 -9.82 -3.61
C PHE A 198 14.42 -10.81 -4.45
N VAL A 199 13.10 -10.59 -4.59
CA VAL A 199 12.26 -11.43 -5.45
C VAL A 199 12.68 -11.28 -6.92
N THR A 200 13.02 -10.08 -7.38
CA THR A 200 13.56 -9.87 -8.73
C THR A 200 14.85 -10.65 -8.95
N ILE A 201 15.77 -10.67 -7.99
CA ILE A 201 17.01 -11.44 -8.10
C ILE A 201 16.72 -12.95 -8.21
N GLU A 202 15.87 -13.49 -7.35
CA GLU A 202 15.54 -14.92 -7.38
C GLU A 202 14.77 -15.32 -8.64
N ALA A 203 13.89 -14.47 -9.13
CA ALA A 203 13.22 -14.66 -10.42
C ALA A 203 14.22 -14.64 -11.58
N ALA A 204 15.12 -13.65 -11.62
CA ALA A 204 16.14 -13.56 -12.66
C ALA A 204 17.05 -14.80 -12.69
N LYS A 205 17.44 -15.33 -11.53
CA LYS A 205 18.17 -16.61 -11.44
C LYS A 205 17.35 -17.78 -11.98
N THR A 206 16.06 -17.85 -11.65
CA THR A 206 15.17 -18.95 -12.06
C THR A 206 14.93 -18.98 -13.57
N PHE A 207 14.92 -17.81 -14.21
CA PHE A 207 14.70 -17.65 -15.65
C PHE A 207 16.00 -17.39 -16.44
N ASP A 208 17.17 -17.61 -15.83
CA ASP A 208 18.49 -17.38 -16.46
C ASP A 208 18.69 -15.98 -17.07
N ILE A 209 18.11 -14.95 -16.45
CA ILE A 209 18.22 -13.56 -16.88
C ILE A 209 19.48 -12.92 -16.25
N PRO A 210 20.50 -12.55 -17.05
CA PRO A 210 21.68 -11.87 -16.52
C PRO A 210 21.34 -10.43 -16.11
N LEU A 211 21.50 -10.10 -14.82
CA LEU A 211 21.16 -8.77 -14.29
C LEU A 211 22.16 -7.67 -14.66
N LYS A 212 23.45 -8.01 -14.81
CA LYS A 212 24.46 -7.00 -15.17
C LYS A 212 24.21 -6.51 -16.59
N GLY A 213 23.90 -5.23 -16.72
CA GLY A 213 23.54 -4.60 -18.00
C GLY A 213 22.07 -4.78 -18.41
N ALA A 214 21.27 -5.53 -17.66
CA ALA A 214 19.84 -5.68 -17.92
C ALA A 214 19.14 -4.32 -17.89
N ARG A 215 18.13 -4.16 -18.74
CA ARG A 215 17.32 -2.95 -18.78
C ARG A 215 16.19 -3.11 -17.75
N VAL A 216 15.82 -2.00 -17.11
CA VAL A 216 14.80 -2.02 -16.06
C VAL A 216 13.84 -0.87 -16.30
N SER A 217 12.56 -1.21 -16.38
CA SER A 217 11.44 -0.28 -16.49
C SER A 217 10.62 -0.32 -15.20
N ILE A 218 10.34 0.84 -14.58
CA ILE A 218 9.68 0.92 -13.28
C ILE A 218 8.49 1.88 -13.34
N GLN A 219 7.29 1.37 -13.11
CA GLN A 219 6.11 2.22 -12.94
C GLN A 219 6.02 2.71 -11.49
N GLY A 220 5.94 4.04 -11.31
CA GLY A 220 5.99 4.67 -10.00
C GLY A 220 7.42 4.93 -9.51
N TYR A 221 7.59 5.99 -8.73
CA TYR A 221 8.90 6.39 -8.17
C TYR A 221 8.77 6.90 -6.73
N GLY A 222 8.00 6.18 -5.91
CA GLY A 222 7.81 6.47 -4.48
C GLY A 222 8.60 5.52 -3.57
N ASN A 223 8.17 5.39 -2.31
CA ASN A 223 8.86 4.64 -1.25
C ASN A 223 9.19 3.17 -1.58
N VAL A 224 8.44 2.54 -2.49
CA VAL A 224 8.70 1.15 -2.92
C VAL A 224 9.67 1.11 -4.10
N ALA A 225 9.43 1.94 -5.10
CA ALA A 225 10.15 1.90 -6.37
C ALA A 225 11.55 2.53 -6.30
N GLN A 226 11.76 3.57 -5.49
CA GLN A 226 13.06 4.22 -5.35
C GLN A 226 14.13 3.25 -4.83
N PRO A 227 13.91 2.49 -3.72
CA PRO A 227 14.88 1.50 -3.27
C PRO A 227 15.14 0.40 -4.32
N ILE A 228 14.10 -0.06 -5.05
CA ILE A 228 14.27 -1.07 -6.11
C ILE A 228 15.21 -0.55 -7.20
N ALA A 229 14.96 0.68 -7.69
CA ALA A 229 15.78 1.30 -8.71
C ALA A 229 17.24 1.45 -8.23
N GLN A 230 17.43 1.84 -6.98
CA GLN A 230 18.75 1.96 -6.37
C GLN A 230 19.47 0.60 -6.30
N TYR A 231 18.86 -0.42 -5.71
CA TYR A 231 19.50 -1.72 -5.53
C TYR A 231 19.79 -2.43 -6.87
N LEU A 232 18.89 -2.34 -7.85
CA LEU A 232 19.13 -2.89 -9.18
C LEU A 232 20.26 -2.16 -9.91
N HIS A 233 20.35 -0.84 -9.76
CA HIS A 233 21.46 -0.07 -10.31
C HIS A 233 22.80 -0.45 -9.68
N GLU A 234 22.85 -0.65 -8.36
CA GLU A 234 24.06 -1.03 -7.62
C GLU A 234 24.64 -2.38 -8.10
N ILE A 235 23.80 -3.31 -8.56
CA ILE A 235 24.24 -4.59 -9.15
C ILE A 235 24.48 -4.53 -10.66
N GLY A 236 24.42 -3.33 -11.26
CA GLY A 236 24.77 -3.08 -12.65
C GLY A 236 23.61 -3.09 -13.65
N CYS A 237 22.34 -3.05 -13.21
CA CYS A 237 21.21 -2.86 -14.12
C CYS A 237 21.13 -1.41 -14.62
N LYS A 238 20.54 -1.22 -15.80
CA LYS A 238 20.25 0.08 -16.42
C LYS A 238 18.79 0.44 -16.19
N ILE A 239 18.54 1.47 -15.38
CA ILE A 239 17.19 2.01 -15.18
C ILE A 239 16.83 2.84 -16.42
N VAL A 240 16.12 2.25 -17.39
CA VAL A 240 15.86 2.88 -18.68
C VAL A 240 14.55 3.66 -18.72
N ALA A 241 13.58 3.32 -17.87
CA ALA A 241 12.30 4.00 -17.80
C ALA A 241 11.79 4.08 -16.36
N VAL A 242 11.28 5.25 -15.97
CA VAL A 242 10.56 5.44 -14.71
C VAL A 242 9.34 6.32 -14.93
N SER A 243 8.26 6.10 -14.17
CA SER A 243 7.13 7.03 -14.11
C SER A 243 6.70 7.38 -12.69
N ASP A 244 5.85 8.40 -12.54
CA ASP A 244 5.12 8.70 -11.32
C ASP A 244 3.66 9.07 -11.64
N SER A 245 2.97 9.76 -10.72
CA SER A 245 1.57 10.12 -10.88
C SER A 245 1.29 11.17 -11.96
N VAL A 246 2.31 11.84 -12.50
CA VAL A 246 2.17 12.95 -13.45
C VAL A 246 2.76 12.62 -14.82
N GLY A 247 3.83 11.85 -14.89
CA GLY A 247 4.47 11.44 -16.14
C GLY A 247 5.69 10.56 -15.92
N GLY A 248 6.49 10.34 -16.95
CA GLY A 248 7.70 9.54 -16.85
C GLY A 248 8.89 10.09 -17.63
N ALA A 249 10.03 9.43 -17.41
CA ALA A 249 11.31 9.68 -18.05
C ALA A 249 11.85 8.39 -18.65
N TYR A 250 12.34 8.48 -19.89
CA TYR A 250 12.95 7.38 -20.62
C TYR A 250 14.35 7.77 -21.11
N ASN A 251 15.34 6.95 -20.82
CA ASN A 251 16.67 7.06 -21.38
C ASN A 251 17.25 5.65 -21.64
N PRO A 252 17.47 5.24 -22.90
CA PRO A 252 18.01 3.91 -23.22
C PRO A 252 19.43 3.68 -22.67
N ASP A 253 20.19 4.75 -22.41
CA ASP A 253 21.54 4.66 -21.83
C ASP A 253 21.49 4.45 -20.30
N GLY A 254 20.32 4.62 -19.69
CA GLY A 254 20.08 4.46 -18.26
C GLY A 254 20.08 5.79 -17.50
N MET A 255 19.38 5.79 -16.36
CA MET A 255 19.26 6.93 -15.46
C MET A 255 19.79 6.56 -14.08
N HIS A 256 20.55 7.47 -13.47
CA HIS A 256 21.07 7.26 -12.12
C HIS A 256 19.95 7.47 -11.08
N PRO A 257 19.62 6.47 -10.25
CA PRO A 257 18.45 6.52 -9.36
C PRO A 257 18.53 7.62 -8.30
N LEU A 258 19.71 7.89 -7.73
CA LEU A 258 19.85 8.99 -6.76
C LEU A 258 19.57 10.36 -7.40
N LYS A 259 20.02 10.59 -8.64
CA LYS A 259 19.74 11.85 -9.36
C LYS A 259 18.25 11.97 -9.73
N LEU A 260 17.61 10.86 -10.06
CA LEU A 260 16.15 10.82 -10.28
C LEU A 260 15.38 11.19 -9.00
N ALA A 261 15.82 10.68 -7.84
CA ALA A 261 15.22 11.00 -6.55
C ALA A 261 15.38 12.49 -6.22
N GLU A 262 16.58 13.06 -6.37
CA GLU A 262 16.84 14.49 -6.17
C GLU A 262 16.01 15.38 -7.12
N HIS A 263 15.91 14.99 -8.39
CA HIS A 263 15.09 15.69 -9.38
C HIS A 263 13.62 15.70 -8.94
N LYS A 264 13.08 14.53 -8.59
CA LYS A 264 11.71 14.40 -8.13
C LYS A 264 11.44 15.18 -6.85
N GLU A 265 12.38 15.25 -5.92
CA GLU A 265 12.23 16.04 -4.70
C GLU A 265 12.04 17.53 -5.03
N LYS A 266 12.84 18.05 -5.97
CA LYS A 266 12.82 19.46 -6.41
C LYS A 266 11.59 19.80 -7.25
N THR A 267 11.22 18.94 -8.20
CA THR A 267 10.17 19.23 -9.21
C THR A 267 8.83 18.58 -8.89
N ARG A 268 8.78 17.71 -7.87
CA ARG A 268 7.66 16.82 -7.55
C ARG A 268 7.35 15.76 -8.60
N SER A 269 8.17 15.63 -9.66
CA SER A 269 8.00 14.58 -10.67
C SER A 269 9.32 14.07 -11.24
N VAL A 270 9.35 12.84 -11.77
CA VAL A 270 10.46 12.31 -12.59
C VAL A 270 10.46 12.88 -14.01
N LYS A 271 9.33 13.45 -14.45
CA LYS A 271 9.20 14.11 -15.76
C LYS A 271 10.22 15.24 -15.91
N GLY A 272 10.79 15.38 -17.10
CA GLY A 272 11.80 16.41 -17.40
C GLY A 272 13.18 16.11 -16.80
N PHE A 273 13.47 14.86 -16.43
CA PHE A 273 14.81 14.48 -15.97
C PHE A 273 15.85 14.74 -17.08
N PRO A 274 16.98 15.42 -16.79
CA PRO A 274 17.97 15.76 -17.80
C PRO A 274 18.49 14.56 -18.59
N GLY A 275 18.53 14.68 -19.93
CA GLY A 275 18.97 13.61 -20.82
C GLY A 275 17.94 12.48 -21.02
N SER A 276 16.69 12.66 -20.56
CA SER A 276 15.60 11.72 -20.82
C SER A 276 14.57 12.29 -21.79
N LYS A 277 13.88 11.40 -22.50
CA LYS A 277 12.64 11.68 -23.23
C LYS A 277 11.47 11.57 -22.27
N GLU A 278 10.52 12.51 -22.36
CA GLU A 278 9.26 12.41 -21.60
C GLU A 278 8.39 11.27 -22.15
N ILE A 279 7.79 10.52 -21.24
CA ILE A 279 6.86 9.42 -21.52
C ILE A 279 5.61 9.54 -20.64
N SER A 280 4.55 8.81 -20.99
CA SER A 280 3.32 8.75 -20.19
C SER A 280 3.53 7.97 -18.89
N THR A 281 2.54 8.00 -17.99
CA THR A 281 2.57 7.25 -16.73
C THR A 281 2.50 5.73 -16.93
N THR A 282 1.97 5.27 -18.08
CA THR A 282 1.77 3.86 -18.43
C THR A 282 2.81 3.32 -19.40
N ASP A 283 3.57 4.18 -20.08
CA ASP A 283 4.62 3.76 -21.03
C ASP A 283 5.65 2.79 -20.44
N PRO A 284 6.03 2.85 -19.14
CA PRO A 284 6.91 1.84 -18.55
C PRO A 284 6.40 0.39 -18.68
N LEU A 285 5.10 0.16 -18.88
CA LEU A 285 4.52 -1.17 -19.04
C LEU A 285 4.81 -1.82 -20.40
N THR A 286 5.23 -1.03 -21.40
CA THR A 286 5.42 -1.48 -22.78
C THR A 286 6.84 -1.25 -23.30
N ILE A 287 7.70 -0.62 -22.50
CA ILE A 287 9.10 -0.39 -22.86
C ILE A 287 9.86 -1.70 -22.76
N ASP A 288 10.62 -2.00 -23.80
CA ASP A 288 11.58 -3.11 -23.84
C ASP A 288 12.58 -2.98 -22.68
N CYS A 289 12.56 -3.94 -21.76
CA CYS A 289 13.39 -3.99 -20.56
C CYS A 289 13.83 -5.42 -20.22
#